data_AF-A0A1M3NEQ4-F1
#
_entry.id   AF-A0A1M3NEQ4-F1
#
_cell.length_a   1.000
_cell.length_b   1.000
_cell.length_c   1.000
_cell.angle_alpha   90.00
_cell.angle_beta   90.00
_cell.angle_gamma   90.00
#
_symmetry.space_group_name_H-M   'P 1'
#
loop_
_entity.id
_entity.type
_entity.pdbx_description
1 polymer ?
#
loop_
_entity_poly.entity_id
_entity_poly.type
_entity_poly.pdbx_seq_one_letter_code
_entity_poly.pdbx_strand_id
1 'polypeptide(L)'
;MMRVSKVLGSLVAVGAAVVAIATTTESRAGGDEELIKITCSNGEVTATAKAPWHTNDKAPWKWDKGDKVSVTEQAAKFKGAKCEGTVKAFICSGDQCKGPIPVPVK
;
A
#
# COMPACT_ATOMS: atom_id res chain seq x y z
N MET A 1 -52.22 11.92 -34.66
CA MET A 1 -52.88 10.97 -33.73
C MET A 1 -52.04 9.72 -33.57
N MET A 2 -51.87 9.25 -32.34
CA MET A 2 -51.05 8.11 -31.90
C MET A 2 -51.30 6.80 -32.67
N ARG A 3 -50.22 6.02 -32.89
CA ARG A 3 -50.28 4.55 -32.82
C ARG A 3 -49.06 4.02 -32.08
N VAL A 4 -49.27 3.69 -30.81
CA VAL A 4 -48.39 2.85 -30.00
C VAL A 4 -48.85 1.41 -30.19
N SER A 5 -47.94 0.48 -30.43
CA SER A 5 -47.99 -0.86 -29.80
C SER A 5 -46.75 -1.70 -30.10
N LYS A 6 -46.05 -2.03 -28.99
CA LYS A 6 -45.53 -3.34 -28.58
C LYS A 6 -44.74 -4.16 -29.61
N VAL A 7 -43.47 -4.46 -29.30
CA VAL A 7 -42.99 -5.83 -29.01
C VAL A 7 -41.78 -5.78 -28.06
N LEU A 8 -41.80 -6.70 -27.09
CA LEU A 8 -40.73 -7.09 -26.16
C LEU A 8 -39.40 -7.40 -26.88
N GLY A 9 -38.26 -7.09 -26.26
CA GLY A 9 -37.00 -7.63 -26.74
C GLY A 9 -35.80 -7.38 -25.83
N SER A 10 -35.39 -8.44 -25.12
CA SER A 10 -34.03 -8.71 -24.65
C SER A 10 -33.46 -7.90 -23.49
N LEU A 11 -33.75 -8.45 -22.32
CA LEU A 11 -32.80 -8.71 -21.23
C LEU A 11 -31.33 -8.96 -21.67
N VAL A 12 -30.42 -8.37 -20.90
CA VAL A 12 -29.06 -8.82 -20.54
C VAL A 12 -27.95 -8.68 -21.59
N ALA A 13 -27.07 -7.70 -21.33
CA ALA A 13 -25.67 -8.00 -21.03
C ALA A 13 -25.04 -6.77 -20.35
N VAL A 14 -25.10 -6.74 -19.02
CA VAL A 14 -24.19 -5.91 -18.21
C VAL A 14 -22.80 -6.51 -18.42
N GLY A 15 -22.10 -6.02 -19.43
CA GLY A 15 -20.69 -6.31 -19.67
C GLY A 15 -19.86 -5.63 -18.60
N ALA A 16 -19.87 -6.18 -17.38
CA ALA A 16 -18.90 -5.84 -16.36
C ALA A 16 -17.54 -6.40 -16.82
N ALA A 17 -16.75 -5.56 -17.48
CA ALA A 17 -15.31 -5.78 -17.54
C ALA A 17 -14.78 -5.61 -16.11
N VAL A 18 -14.75 -6.72 -15.37
CA VAL A 18 -14.08 -6.79 -14.08
C VAL A 18 -12.59 -6.67 -14.38
N VAL A 19 -12.09 -5.45 -14.37
CA VAL A 19 -10.67 -5.19 -14.14
C VAL A 19 -10.38 -5.87 -12.81
N ALA A 20 -9.63 -6.97 -12.86
CA ALA A 20 -9.03 -7.58 -11.68
C ALA A 20 -8.03 -6.57 -11.11
N ILE A 21 -8.54 -5.60 -10.36
CA ILE A 21 -7.74 -4.83 -9.43
C ILE A 21 -7.35 -5.86 -8.39
N ALA A 22 -6.09 -6.30 -8.45
CA ALA A 22 -5.47 -7.03 -7.37
C ALA A 22 -5.96 -6.39 -6.07
N THR A 23 -6.52 -7.21 -5.18
CA THR A 23 -6.96 -6.82 -3.85
C THR A 23 -5.72 -6.38 -3.06
N THR A 24 -5.14 -5.24 -3.40
CA THR A 24 -4.43 -4.45 -2.42
C THR A 24 -5.53 -4.05 -1.45
N THR A 25 -5.63 -4.79 -0.35
CA THR A 25 -6.35 -4.31 0.82
C THR A 25 -5.80 -2.92 1.08
N GLU A 26 -6.55 -1.91 0.63
CA GLU A 26 -6.26 -0.53 0.93
C GLU A 26 -6.47 -0.43 2.44
N SER A 27 -5.38 -0.63 3.20
CA SER A 27 -5.34 -0.38 4.64
C SER A 27 -5.62 1.10 4.87
N ARG A 28 -6.90 1.46 4.86
CA ARG A 28 -7.39 2.77 5.25
C ARG A 28 -7.37 2.81 6.78
N ALA A 29 -6.59 3.75 7.29
CA ALA A 29 -6.68 4.37 8.61
C ALA A 29 -6.19 3.53 9.82
N GLY A 30 -4.98 3.87 10.28
CA GLY A 30 -4.68 4.08 11.70
C GLY A 30 -4.28 2.89 12.59
N GLY A 31 -4.32 1.66 12.11
CA GLY A 31 -3.94 0.47 12.93
C GLY A 31 -2.65 -0.22 12.51
N ASP A 32 -2.29 -0.15 11.22
CA ASP A 32 -1.17 -0.93 10.68
C ASP A 32 0.20 -0.27 10.89
N GLU A 33 0.23 0.99 11.35
CA GLU A 33 1.48 1.69 11.72
C GLU A 33 2.24 0.93 12.81
N GLU A 34 1.52 0.29 13.74
CA GLU A 34 2.14 -0.50 14.81
C GLU A 34 2.86 -1.75 14.30
N LEU A 35 2.56 -2.21 13.08
CA LEU A 35 3.24 -3.35 12.44
C LEU A 35 4.64 -2.97 11.95
N ILE A 36 4.98 -1.68 11.95
CA ILE A 36 6.25 -1.17 11.46
C ILE A 36 6.90 -0.33 12.56
N LYS A 37 8.12 -0.68 12.92
CA LYS A 37 8.96 0.14 13.80
C LYS A 37 9.81 1.08 12.96
N ILE A 38 9.62 2.38 13.13
CA ILE A 38 10.53 3.39 12.57
C ILE A 38 11.56 3.75 13.62
N THR A 39 12.82 3.77 13.22
CA THR A 39 13.91 4.38 13.98
C THR A 39 14.64 5.35 13.06
N CYS A 40 14.95 6.54 13.56
CA CYS A 40 15.78 7.49 12.82
C CYS A 40 16.99 7.92 13.64
N SER A 41 18.16 8.00 12.99
CA SER A 41 19.38 8.52 13.58
C SER A 41 20.17 9.27 12.52
N ASN A 42 20.55 10.53 12.78
CA ASN A 42 21.35 11.35 11.87
C ASN A 42 20.80 11.44 10.42
N GLY A 43 19.47 11.44 10.25
CA GLY A 43 18.83 11.45 8.92
C GLY A 43 18.76 10.08 8.22
N GLU A 44 19.26 9.02 8.86
CA GLU A 44 19.08 7.64 8.40
C GLU A 44 17.84 7.03 9.06
N VAL A 45 16.86 6.70 8.23
CA VAL A 45 15.60 6.08 8.66
C VAL A 45 15.66 4.59 8.37
N THR A 46 15.40 3.78 9.40
CA THR A 46 15.18 2.34 9.26
C THR A 46 13.75 2.02 9.63
N ALA A 47 13.01 1.43 8.67
CA ALA A 47 11.67 0.94 8.85
C ALA A 47 11.69 -0.59 8.94
N THR A 48 11.41 -1.14 10.11
CA THR A 48 11.44 -2.58 10.38
C THR A 48 10.02 -3.14 10.47
N ALA A 49 9.70 -4.15 9.68
CA ALA A 49 8.45 -4.88 9.82
C ALA A 49 8.51 -5.77 11.08
N LYS A 50 7.46 -5.75 11.91
CA LYS A 50 7.35 -6.62 13.09
C LYS A 50 6.85 -8.00 12.65
N ALA A 51 7.40 -9.06 13.23
CA ALA A 51 6.92 -10.42 13.01
C ALA A 51 5.40 -10.53 13.29
N PRO A 52 4.65 -11.32 12.50
CA PRO A 52 5.09 -12.21 11.42
C PRO A 52 5.32 -11.52 10.06
N TRP A 53 5.26 -10.19 10.00
CA TRP A 53 5.38 -9.44 8.76
C TRP A 53 6.84 -9.25 8.32
N HIS A 54 7.05 -9.23 7.01
CA HIS A 54 8.31 -8.92 6.34
C HIS A 54 8.09 -7.83 5.28
N THR A 55 9.15 -7.20 4.79
CA THR A 55 9.06 -6.18 3.76
C THR A 55 8.67 -6.78 2.41
N ASN A 56 7.91 -6.03 1.62
CA ASN A 56 7.63 -6.36 0.23
C ASN A 56 8.63 -5.61 -0.67
N ASP A 57 9.73 -6.25 -1.05
CA ASP A 57 10.77 -5.69 -1.91
C ASP A 57 10.27 -5.39 -3.34
N LYS A 58 9.22 -6.10 -3.78
CA LYS A 58 8.56 -5.89 -5.08
C LYS A 58 7.63 -4.68 -5.09
N ALA A 59 7.30 -4.11 -3.93
CA ALA A 59 6.43 -2.94 -3.80
C ALA A 59 7.23 -1.63 -3.64
N PRO A 60 6.64 -0.46 -4.01
CA PRO A 60 7.37 0.80 -4.08
C PRO A 60 7.53 1.48 -2.70
N TRP A 61 8.35 0.91 -1.82
CA TRP A 61 8.77 1.55 -0.56
C TRP A 61 9.40 2.92 -0.81
N LYS A 62 8.87 3.96 -0.15
CA LYS A 62 9.30 5.35 -0.34
C LYS A 62 9.26 6.13 0.97
N TRP A 63 10.15 7.09 1.12
CA TRP A 63 10.09 8.13 2.13
C TRP A 63 10.03 9.48 1.41
N ASP A 64 9.19 10.42 1.86
CA ASP A 64 9.04 11.70 1.17
C ASP A 64 10.20 12.68 1.42
N LYS A 65 11.03 12.45 2.45
CA LYS A 65 12.16 13.31 2.84
C LYS A 65 13.54 12.66 2.69
N GLY A 66 13.61 11.52 2.00
CA GLY A 66 14.88 10.88 1.72
C GLY A 66 14.78 9.75 0.72
N ASP A 67 15.93 9.21 0.36
CA ASP A 67 16.09 8.21 -0.68
C ASP A 67 16.26 6.83 -0.09
N LYS A 68 15.70 5.83 -0.77
CA LYS A 68 15.81 4.43 -0.38
C LYS A 68 17.25 3.95 -0.62
N VAL A 69 17.90 3.51 0.45
CA VAL A 69 19.27 2.96 0.39
C VAL A 69 19.22 1.47 0.12
N SER A 70 18.37 0.73 0.86
CA SER A 70 18.23 -0.71 0.69
C SER A 70 16.91 -1.22 1.26
N VAL A 71 16.51 -2.41 0.82
CA VAL A 71 15.41 -3.18 1.42
C VAL A 71 15.94 -4.58 1.65
N THR A 72 15.83 -5.06 2.88
CA THR A 72 16.05 -6.45 3.27
C THR A 72 14.71 -7.07 3.64
N GLU A 73 14.67 -8.38 3.78
CA GLU A 73 13.45 -9.12 4.17
C GLU A 73 12.74 -8.49 5.38
N GLN A 74 13.45 -7.96 6.37
CA GLN A 74 12.82 -7.43 7.59
C GLN A 74 12.83 -5.90 7.69
N ALA A 75 13.65 -5.20 6.91
CA ALA A 75 13.78 -3.75 7.06
C ALA A 75 14.06 -3.02 5.74
N ALA A 76 13.47 -1.84 5.60
CA ALA A 76 13.82 -0.86 4.58
C ALA A 76 14.65 0.27 5.20
N LYS A 77 15.77 0.61 4.57
CA LYS A 77 16.65 1.70 4.98
C LYS A 77 16.57 2.85 4.00
N PHE A 78 16.53 4.06 4.54
CA PHE A 78 16.49 5.30 3.79
C PHE A 78 17.48 6.30 4.37
N LYS A 79 17.92 7.25 3.54
CA LYS A 79 18.81 8.34 3.94
C LYS A 79 18.24 9.66 3.46
N GLY A 80 18.15 10.61 4.38
CA GLY A 80 17.61 11.94 4.16
C GLY A 80 18.42 12.97 4.94
N ALA A 81 18.00 14.23 4.84
CA ALA A 81 18.71 15.33 5.52
C ALA A 81 18.40 15.39 7.02
N LYS A 82 17.19 14.98 7.43
CA LYS A 82 16.66 15.07 8.80
C LYS A 82 15.68 13.94 9.08
N CYS A 83 15.42 13.68 10.36
CA CYS A 83 14.43 12.71 10.84
C CYS A 83 13.01 13.29 10.81
N GLU A 84 12.43 13.48 9.62
CA GLU A 84 11.09 14.07 9.46
C GLU A 84 10.33 13.44 8.27
N GLY A 85 9.03 13.67 8.18
CA GLY A 85 8.19 13.15 7.09
C GLY A 85 7.58 11.77 7.39
N THR A 86 7.27 11.02 6.33
CA THR A 86 6.44 9.81 6.36
C THR A 86 6.99 8.75 5.41
N VAL A 87 7.25 7.55 5.95
CA VAL A 87 7.59 6.36 5.17
C VAL A 87 6.30 5.70 4.70
N LYS A 88 6.19 5.44 3.39
CA LYS A 88 5.16 4.59 2.78
C LYS A 88 5.70 3.17 2.71
N ALA A 89 5.30 2.35 3.67
CA ALA A 89 5.73 0.98 3.83
C ALA A 89 4.78 -0.02 3.15
N PHE A 90 5.32 -1.15 2.71
CA PHE A 90 4.57 -2.25 2.12
C PHE A 90 5.07 -3.57 2.70
N ILE A 91 4.27 -4.26 3.49
CA ILE A 91 4.67 -5.48 4.20
C ILE A 91 3.84 -6.68 3.74
N CYS A 92 4.37 -7.89 3.87
CA CYS A 92 3.67 -9.13 3.60
C CYS A 92 3.84 -10.14 4.74
N SER A 93 2.92 -11.09 4.86
CA SER A 93 2.93 -12.20 5.80
C SER A 93 2.14 -13.35 5.17
N GLY A 94 2.84 -14.42 4.76
CA GLY A 94 2.22 -15.48 3.92
C GLY A 94 1.66 -14.88 2.63
N ASP A 95 0.41 -15.19 2.30
CA ASP A 95 -0.30 -14.68 1.12
C ASP A 95 -0.88 -13.26 1.31
N GLN A 96 -0.78 -12.67 2.51
CA GLN A 96 -1.36 -11.36 2.81
C GLN A 96 -0.30 -10.26 2.68
N CYS A 97 -0.60 -9.23 1.89
CA CYS A 97 0.23 -8.02 1.79
C CYS A 97 -0.58 -6.76 2.15
N LYS A 98 0.05 -5.83 2.85
CA LYS A 98 -0.52 -4.55 3.27
C LYS A 98 0.34 -3.39 2.77
N GLY A 99 -0.31 -2.34 2.31
CA GLY A 99 0.33 -1.08 1.93
C GLY A 99 -0.39 -0.33 0.82
N PRO A 100 -0.09 0.97 0.61
CA PRO A 100 0.90 1.76 1.33
C PRO A 100 0.45 2.09 2.76
N ILE A 101 1.26 1.70 3.76
CA ILE A 101 1.06 2.10 5.17
C ILE A 101 1.87 3.38 5.39
N PRO A 102 1.23 4.53 5.65
CA PRO A 102 1.95 5.76 5.98
C PRO A 102 2.42 5.70 7.44
N VAL A 103 3.72 5.71 7.68
CA VAL A 103 4.30 5.71 9.02
C VAL A 103 5.15 6.97 9.22
N PRO A 104 4.79 7.89 10.13
CA PRO A 104 5.55 9.10 10.37
C PRO A 104 6.91 8.77 10.99
N VAL A 105 7.95 9.46 10.53
CA VAL A 105 9.28 9.46 11.16
C VAL A 105 9.20 10.34 12.41
N LYS A 106 9.51 9.76 13.57
CA LYS A 106 9.53 10.42 14.88
C LYS A 106 10.90 10.27 15.53
#